data_AF-A0A5S4FXF1-F1
#
_entry.id   AF-A0A5S4FXF1-F1
#
_cell.length_a   1.000
_cell.length_b   1.000
_cell.length_c   1.000
_cell.angle_alpha   90.00
_cell.angle_beta   90.00
_cell.angle_gamma   90.00
#
_symmetry.space_group_name_H-M   'P 1'
#
loop_
_entity.id
_entity.type
_entity.pdbx_description
1 polymer ?
#
loop_
_entity_poly.entity_id
_entity_poly.type
_entity_poly.pdbx_seq_one_letter_code
_entity_poly.pdbx_strand_id
1 'polypeptide(L)'
;MASQANANHGPVLFWSGVAVAEFGAIQPGFGYPWTPTAYAAAGLLVALGFLSVEAADYLRTEEAKQRLRLGGYLAGALLVAHQFSSTAYVTDLSRAGSLVLYTMAAVMAVWSHEVPHTARGSLLIATDMDPAALRARLAGATDTVAIYRTEHPTDELRNLEARYGLILVVGHEHDPRAKERLSASGLSREIPDIGQRNVVVAGPRQFKRYVSGALSRLAIPKSQIHCKSR
;
A
#
# COMPACT_ATOMS: atom_id res chain seq x y z
N MET A 1 17.67 11.62 -17.44
CA MET A 1 17.68 10.78 -16.22
C MET A 1 17.56 11.66 -14.97
N ALA A 2 16.46 12.41 -14.81
CA ALA A 2 16.26 13.31 -13.68
C ALA A 2 14.76 13.39 -13.34
N SER A 3 14.26 12.48 -12.49
CA SER A 3 12.91 12.63 -11.91
C SER A 3 12.61 11.70 -10.71
N GLN A 4 13.53 10.84 -10.24
CA GLN A 4 13.23 9.93 -9.12
C GLN A 4 13.65 10.42 -7.73
N ALA A 5 14.37 11.54 -7.62
CA ALA A 5 14.89 12.03 -6.33
C ALA A 5 13.87 12.81 -5.46
N ASN A 6 12.67 13.12 -5.96
CA ASN A 6 11.75 14.07 -5.29
C ASN A 6 10.63 13.42 -4.45
N ALA A 7 10.39 12.11 -4.54
CA ALA A 7 9.19 11.51 -3.93
C ALA A 7 9.28 11.28 -2.39
N ASN A 8 10.49 11.27 -1.81
CA ASN A 8 10.69 10.97 -0.39
C ASN A 8 10.95 12.19 0.52
N HIS A 9 10.99 13.40 -0.03
CA HIS A 9 11.25 14.61 0.78
C HIS A 9 10.01 15.22 1.44
N GLY A 10 8.81 14.83 1.00
CA GLY A 10 7.54 15.34 1.55
C GLY A 10 7.41 15.22 3.07
N PRO A 11 7.72 14.05 3.67
CA PRO A 11 7.62 13.87 5.12
C PRO A 11 8.57 14.76 5.93
N VAL A 12 9.81 14.89 5.45
CA VAL A 12 10.85 15.70 6.10
C VAL A 12 10.49 17.18 6.05
N LEU A 13 9.98 17.65 4.91
CA LEU A 13 9.54 19.04 4.74
C LEU A 13 8.32 19.36 5.60
N PHE A 14 7.35 18.43 5.71
CA PHE A 14 6.20 18.59 6.59
C PHE A 14 6.60 18.71 8.06
N TRP A 15 7.42 17.79 8.56
CA TRP A 15 7.87 17.82 9.96
C TRP A 15 8.79 19.01 10.26
N SER A 16 9.57 19.46 9.27
CA SER A 16 10.31 20.72 9.36
C SER A 16 9.37 21.92 9.49
N GLY A 17 8.27 21.94 8.73
CA GLY A 17 7.20 22.94 8.87
C GLY A 17 6.51 22.91 10.24
N VAL A 18 6.19 21.72 10.75
CA VAL A 18 5.63 21.52 12.10
C VAL A 18 6.60 22.03 13.16
N ALA A 19 7.89 21.70 13.05
CA ALA A 19 8.91 22.19 13.97
C ALA A 19 9.02 23.72 13.93
N VAL A 20 9.01 24.33 12.74
CA VAL A 20 9.00 25.80 12.58
C VAL A 20 7.74 26.44 13.18
N ALA A 21 6.58 25.80 13.03
CA ALA A 21 5.33 26.27 13.63
C ALA A 21 5.37 26.19 15.17
N GLU A 22 5.92 25.12 15.73
CA GLU A 22 6.20 25.00 17.18
C GLU A 22 7.20 26.05 17.65
N PHE A 23 8.28 26.30 16.89
CA PHE A 23 9.21 27.39 17.17
C PHE A 23 8.48 28.74 17.19
N GLY A 24 7.66 29.03 16.18
CA GLY A 24 6.87 30.27 16.12
C GLY A 24 5.86 30.44 17.27
N ALA A 25 5.29 29.34 17.76
CA ALA A 25 4.34 29.34 18.88
C ALA A 25 5.02 29.50 20.25
N ILE A 26 6.27 29.04 20.39
CA ILE A 26 7.08 29.16 21.61
C ILE A 26 7.84 30.51 21.66
N GLN A 27 7.75 31.33 20.61
CA GLN A 27 8.48 32.58 20.51
C GLN A 27 8.15 33.49 21.71
N PRO A 28 9.11 33.75 22.62
CA PRO A 28 8.91 34.83 23.56
C PRO A 28 8.99 36.14 22.76
N GLY A 29 8.18 37.13 23.12
CA GLY A 29 8.13 38.41 22.38
C GLY A 29 9.52 39.02 22.15
N PHE A 30 9.63 39.89 21.14
CA PHE A 30 10.85 40.61 20.77
C PHE A 30 11.67 41.02 22.02
N GLY A 31 12.82 40.36 22.25
CA GLY A 31 13.75 40.67 23.35
C GLY A 31 14.00 39.58 24.39
N TYR A 32 13.35 38.40 24.32
CA TYR A 32 13.63 37.30 25.26
C TYR A 32 14.41 36.14 24.60
N PRO A 33 15.45 35.59 25.26
CA PRO A 33 16.15 34.41 24.76
C PRO A 33 15.28 33.15 24.91
N TRP A 34 15.35 32.28 23.91
CA TRP A 34 14.68 30.98 23.88
C TRP A 34 15.06 30.11 25.08
N THR A 35 14.08 29.40 25.65
CA THR A 35 14.35 28.44 26.71
C THR A 35 15.04 27.20 26.14
N PRO A 36 16.03 26.61 26.84
CA PRO A 36 16.70 25.37 26.40
C PRO A 36 15.72 24.21 26.11
N THR A 37 14.58 24.21 26.80
CA THR A 37 13.51 23.23 26.62
C THR A 37 12.81 23.33 25.27
N ALA A 38 12.71 24.53 24.68
CA ALA A 38 12.12 24.74 23.36
C ALA A 38 12.98 24.10 22.25
N TYR A 39 14.30 24.26 22.33
CA TYR A 39 15.23 23.60 21.41
C TYR A 39 15.19 22.08 21.54
N ALA A 40 15.10 21.57 22.77
CA ALA A 40 14.97 20.13 23.02
C ALA A 40 13.68 19.55 22.42
N ALA A 41 12.54 20.24 22.59
CA ALA A 41 11.26 19.82 22.05
C ALA A 41 11.26 19.79 20.51
N ALA A 42 11.79 20.83 19.87
CA ALA A 42 11.91 20.87 18.43
C ALA A 42 12.84 19.79 17.87
N GLY A 43 13.98 19.56 18.53
CA GLY A 43 14.88 18.45 18.18
C GLY A 43 14.20 17.08 18.28
N LEU A 44 13.37 16.88 19.29
CA LEU A 44 12.58 15.65 19.48
C LEU A 44 11.55 15.44 18.36
N LEU A 45 10.89 16.51 17.91
CA LEU A 45 9.92 16.44 16.80
C LEU A 45 10.59 16.13 15.46
N VAL A 46 11.75 16.73 15.19
CA VAL A 46 12.54 16.42 14.00
C VAL A 46 13.02 14.96 14.06
N ALA A 47 13.49 14.50 15.22
CA ALA A 47 13.89 13.11 15.43
C ALA A 47 12.71 12.13 15.25
N LEU A 48 11.51 12.48 15.73
CA LEU A 48 10.30 11.69 15.54
C LEU A 48 9.89 11.62 14.07
N GLY A 49 9.96 12.75 13.36
CA GLY A 49 9.74 12.82 11.92
C GLY A 49 10.72 11.93 11.15
N PHE A 50 12.01 11.99 11.50
CA PHE A 50 13.06 11.16 10.90
C PHE A 50 12.83 9.66 11.18
N LEU A 51 12.56 9.30 12.44
CA LEU A 51 12.24 7.93 12.84
C LEU A 51 10.99 7.39 12.16
N SER A 52 9.98 8.23 11.91
CA SER A 52 8.76 7.82 11.19
C SER A 52 9.03 7.49 9.71
N VAL A 53 9.96 8.22 9.07
CA VAL A 53 10.39 7.95 7.70
C VAL A 53 11.24 6.68 7.65
N GLU A 54 12.19 6.56 8.56
CA GLU A 54 13.08 5.39 8.64
C GLU A 54 12.29 4.11 8.97
N ALA A 55 11.35 4.17 9.92
CA ALA A 55 10.44 3.07 10.23
C ALA A 55 9.52 2.71 9.06
N ALA A 56 9.15 3.67 8.20
CA ALA A 56 8.40 3.37 6.98
C ALA A 56 9.24 2.54 6.00
N ASP A 57 10.56 2.74 5.92
CA ASP A 57 11.42 1.97 5.03
C ASP A 57 11.62 0.52 5.50
N TYR A 58 11.44 0.24 6.79
CA TYR A 58 11.44 -1.12 7.35
C TYR A 58 10.14 -1.91 7.10
N LEU A 59 9.05 -1.24 6.70
CA LEU A 59 7.78 -1.91 6.45
C LEU A 59 7.76 -2.52 5.04
N ARG A 60 7.47 -3.82 4.95
CA ARG A 60 7.46 -4.56 3.68
C ARG A 60 6.30 -4.21 2.74
N THR A 61 5.21 -3.69 3.27
CA THR A 61 3.99 -3.40 2.49
C THR A 61 3.80 -1.89 2.35
N GLU A 62 3.57 -1.43 1.11
CA GLU A 62 3.34 -0.01 0.81
C GLU A 62 2.13 0.56 1.57
N GLU A 63 1.14 -0.28 1.88
CA GLU A 63 0.00 0.09 2.74
C GLU A 63 0.44 0.52 4.14
N ALA A 64 1.36 -0.23 4.76
CA ALA A 64 1.84 0.07 6.10
C ALA A 64 2.72 1.33 6.09
N LYS A 65 3.53 1.52 5.03
CA LYS A 65 4.29 2.76 4.83
C LYS A 65 3.38 3.98 4.72
N GLN A 66 2.34 3.88 3.90
CA GLN A 66 1.43 4.99 3.65
C GLN A 66 0.57 5.32 4.87
N ARG A 67 0.09 4.31 5.62
CA ARG A 67 -0.62 4.51 6.89
C ARG A 67 0.28 5.15 7.96
N LEU A 68 1.54 4.73 8.05
CA LEU A 68 2.49 5.33 8.98
C LEU A 68 2.77 6.80 8.63
N ARG A 69 2.95 7.12 7.34
CA ARG A 69 3.14 8.49 6.86
C ARG A 69 1.91 9.37 7.14
N LEU A 70 0.71 8.87 6.86
CA LEU A 70 -0.55 9.58 7.13
C LEU A 70 -0.80 9.77 8.63
N GLY A 71 -0.53 8.76 9.45
CA GLY A 71 -0.61 8.86 10.91
C GLY A 71 0.38 9.88 11.49
N GLY A 72 1.60 9.93 10.95
CA GLY A 72 2.59 10.95 11.29
C GLY A 72 2.12 12.37 10.95
N TYR A 73 1.59 12.57 9.73
CA TYR A 73 1.04 13.87 9.33
C TYR A 73 -0.14 14.32 10.20
N LEU A 74 -1.02 13.38 10.54
CA LEU A 74 -2.15 13.66 11.42
C LEU A 74 -1.68 14.04 12.83
N ALA A 75 -0.72 13.31 13.39
CA ALA A 75 -0.15 13.62 14.70
C ALA A 75 0.50 15.02 14.72
N GLY A 76 1.28 15.35 13.69
CA GLY A 76 1.89 16.69 13.55
C GLY A 76 0.83 17.81 13.42
N ALA A 77 -0.21 17.60 12.61
CA ALA A 77 -1.30 18.58 12.47
C ALA A 77 -2.07 18.78 13.79
N LEU A 78 -2.35 17.70 14.53
CA LEU A 78 -3.00 17.76 15.84
C LEU A 78 -2.15 18.47 16.88
N LEU A 79 -0.84 18.26 16.85
CA LEU A 79 0.12 18.90 17.75
C LEU A 79 0.14 20.42 17.52
N VAL A 80 0.24 20.86 16.25
CA VAL A 80 0.14 22.28 15.87
C VAL A 80 -1.21 22.86 16.30
N ALA A 81 -2.32 22.18 16.00
CA ALA A 81 -3.65 22.62 16.40
C ALA A 81 -3.80 22.76 17.92
N HIS A 82 -3.14 21.88 18.68
CA HIS A 82 -3.11 21.93 20.14
C HIS A 82 -2.37 23.16 20.66
N GLN A 83 -1.20 23.50 20.12
CA GLN A 83 -0.45 24.71 20.53
C GLN A 83 -1.21 26.01 20.24
N PHE A 84 -1.84 26.11 19.06
CA PHE A 84 -2.67 27.26 18.73
C PHE A 84 -3.90 27.40 19.65
N SER A 85 -4.32 26.31 20.28
CA SER A 85 -5.41 26.31 21.26
C SER A 85 -4.97 26.55 22.71
N SER A 86 -3.70 26.26 23.07
CA SER A 86 -3.20 26.29 24.46
C SER A 86 -2.34 27.52 24.79
N THR A 87 -1.85 28.24 23.79
CA THR A 87 -1.08 29.47 23.99
C THR A 87 -1.96 30.63 24.48
N ALA A 88 -1.44 31.43 25.42
CA ALA A 88 -2.17 32.45 26.19
C ALA A 88 -2.70 33.67 25.39
N TYR A 89 -2.57 33.68 24.06
CA TYR A 89 -3.04 34.73 23.14
C TYR A 89 -4.19 34.22 22.26
N VAL A 90 -5.26 33.72 22.89
CA VAL A 90 -6.44 33.25 22.16
C VAL A 90 -7.26 34.46 21.69
N THR A 91 -7.04 34.87 20.44
CA THR A 91 -7.98 35.74 19.73
C THR A 91 -9.04 34.87 19.04
N ASP A 92 -10.24 35.39 18.76
CA ASP A 92 -11.30 34.61 18.08
C ASP A 92 -10.81 33.99 16.75
N LEU A 93 -9.83 34.63 16.11
CA LEU A 93 -9.21 34.16 14.87
C LEU A 93 -8.33 32.92 15.07
N SER A 94 -7.56 32.82 16.16
CA SER A 94 -6.72 31.64 16.43
C SER A 94 -7.55 30.41 16.79
N ARG A 95 -8.68 30.61 17.47
CA ARG A 95 -9.66 29.55 17.75
C ARG A 95 -10.35 29.04 16.48
N ALA A 96 -10.70 29.93 15.55
CA ALA A 96 -11.24 29.52 14.25
C ALA A 96 -10.20 28.74 13.43
N GLY A 97 -8.93 29.18 13.43
CA GLY A 97 -7.84 28.49 12.75
C GLY A 97 -7.58 27.07 13.30
N SER A 98 -7.59 26.89 14.62
CA SER A 98 -7.39 25.56 15.23
C SER A 98 -8.54 24.59 14.92
N LEU A 99 -9.79 25.07 14.90
CA LEU A 99 -10.96 24.28 14.48
C LEU A 99 -10.87 23.81 13.03
N VAL A 100 -10.40 24.67 12.12
CA VAL A 100 -10.15 24.30 10.72
C VAL A 100 -9.06 23.24 10.61
N LEU A 101 -7.98 23.36 11.39
CA LEU A 101 -6.92 22.35 11.41
C LEU A 101 -7.40 21.00 11.99
N TYR A 102 -8.18 21.01 13.07
CA TYR A 102 -8.77 19.80 13.64
C TYR A 102 -9.75 19.11 12.66
N THR A 103 -10.59 19.88 11.98
CA THR A 103 -11.50 19.34 10.96
C THR A 103 -10.74 18.78 9.75
N MET A 104 -9.69 19.47 9.29
CA MET A 104 -8.85 18.97 8.20
C MET A 104 -8.10 17.70 8.60
N ALA A 105 -7.59 17.62 9.84
CA ALA A 105 -6.98 16.41 10.39
C ALA A 105 -7.99 15.26 10.48
N ALA A 106 -9.22 15.52 10.97
CA ALA A 106 -10.28 14.52 11.03
C ALA A 106 -10.68 14.00 9.63
N VAL A 107 -10.83 14.91 8.65
CA VAL A 107 -11.10 14.54 7.25
C VAL A 107 -9.96 13.70 6.68
N MET A 108 -8.70 14.10 6.90
CA MET A 108 -7.53 13.31 6.48
C MET A 108 -7.47 11.94 7.15
N ALA A 109 -7.83 11.83 8.44
CA ALA A 109 -7.90 10.55 9.15
C ALA A 109 -8.89 9.61 8.46
N VAL A 110 -10.09 10.12 8.18
CA VAL A 110 -11.16 9.36 7.52
C VAL A 110 -10.75 8.98 6.10
N TRP A 111 -10.19 9.92 5.33
CA TRP A 111 -9.79 9.68 3.94
C TRP A 111 -8.55 8.78 3.82
N SER A 112 -7.64 8.79 4.80
CA SER A 112 -6.50 7.86 4.86
C SER A 112 -6.92 6.39 4.93
N HIS A 113 -8.15 6.14 5.41
CA HIS A 113 -8.70 4.79 5.49
C HIS A 113 -9.24 4.29 4.15
N GLU A 114 -9.48 5.18 3.18
CA GLU A 114 -10.14 4.89 1.91
C GLU A 114 -9.21 4.87 0.69
N VAL A 115 -7.87 4.77 0.86
CA VAL A 115 -6.95 4.76 -0.29
C VAL A 115 -7.28 3.59 -1.24
N PRO A 116 -7.80 3.86 -2.46
CA PRO A 116 -8.13 2.82 -3.42
C PRO A 116 -6.82 2.24 -3.96
N HIS A 117 -6.72 0.92 -3.97
CA HIS A 117 -5.57 0.24 -4.57
C HIS A 117 -5.59 0.46 -6.08
N THR A 118 -4.67 1.26 -6.61
CA THR A 118 -4.41 1.29 -8.06
C THR A 118 -3.66 0.02 -8.42
N ALA A 119 -4.40 -1.08 -8.63
CA ALA A 119 -3.81 -2.35 -9.02
C ALA A 119 -3.09 -2.19 -10.36
N ARG A 120 -1.80 -2.55 -10.42
CA ARG A 120 -0.94 -2.46 -11.61
C ARG A 120 -1.23 -3.54 -12.68
N GLY A 121 -2.48 -4.00 -12.78
CA GLY A 121 -2.88 -5.06 -13.70
C GLY A 121 -3.58 -6.22 -13.01
N SER A 122 -3.95 -7.23 -13.80
CA SER A 122 -4.71 -8.39 -13.34
C SER A 122 -3.83 -9.64 -13.34
N LEU A 123 -3.98 -10.49 -12.33
CA LEU A 123 -3.41 -11.84 -12.29
C LEU A 123 -4.56 -12.85 -12.40
N LEU A 124 -4.57 -13.69 -13.44
CA LEU A 124 -5.54 -14.76 -13.60
C LEU A 124 -4.93 -16.09 -13.18
N ILE A 125 -5.45 -16.71 -12.12
CA ILE A 125 -5.08 -18.08 -11.71
C ILE A 125 -6.25 -18.99 -12.05
N ALA A 126 -6.06 -19.87 -13.02
CA ALA A 126 -7.12 -20.71 -13.55
C ALA A 126 -6.73 -22.19 -13.60
N THR A 127 -7.71 -23.06 -13.42
CA THR A 127 -7.61 -24.50 -13.70
C THR A 127 -8.94 -24.99 -14.29
N ASP A 128 -8.86 -26.05 -15.10
CA ASP A 128 -10.01 -26.70 -15.77
C ASP A 128 -10.93 -25.71 -16.51
N MET A 129 -10.35 -24.65 -17.07
CA MET A 129 -11.05 -23.67 -17.90
C MET A 129 -10.90 -24.04 -19.36
N ASP A 130 -11.97 -23.88 -20.14
CA ASP A 130 -11.91 -24.05 -21.58
C ASP A 130 -10.82 -23.12 -22.18
N PRO A 131 -9.84 -23.64 -22.96
CA PRO A 131 -8.81 -22.85 -23.62
C PRO A 131 -9.37 -21.68 -24.44
N ALA A 132 -10.55 -21.85 -25.07
CA ALA A 132 -11.21 -20.78 -25.81
C ALA A 132 -11.65 -19.63 -24.89
N ALA A 133 -12.21 -19.95 -23.72
CA ALA A 133 -12.61 -18.95 -22.72
C ALA A 133 -11.39 -18.26 -22.09
N LEU A 134 -10.30 -19.00 -21.85
CA LEU A 134 -9.03 -18.45 -21.38
C LEU A 134 -8.46 -17.48 -22.42
N ARG A 135 -8.51 -17.86 -23.70
CA ARG A 135 -8.07 -17.01 -24.81
C ARG A 135 -8.89 -15.72 -24.89
N ALA A 136 -10.21 -15.80 -24.87
CA ALA A 136 -11.07 -14.61 -24.92
C ALA A 136 -10.73 -13.61 -23.80
N ARG A 137 -10.43 -14.12 -22.59
CA ARG A 137 -9.99 -13.28 -21.47
C ARG A 137 -8.63 -12.64 -21.66
N LEU A 138 -7.64 -13.41 -22.12
CA LEU A 138 -6.29 -12.90 -22.35
C LEU A 138 -6.25 -11.91 -23.51
N ALA A 139 -7.08 -12.09 -24.54
CA ALA A 139 -7.16 -11.19 -25.67
C ALA A 139 -7.74 -9.81 -25.33
N GLY A 140 -8.65 -9.74 -24.34
CA GLY A 140 -9.31 -8.49 -23.94
C GLY A 140 -8.61 -7.72 -22.82
N ALA A 141 -7.54 -8.26 -22.23
CA ALA A 141 -6.93 -7.69 -21.04
C ALA A 141 -5.48 -7.24 -21.31
N THR A 142 -5.27 -5.94 -21.30
CA THR A 142 -3.94 -5.31 -21.32
C THR A 142 -3.30 -5.45 -19.94
N ASP A 143 -2.05 -5.95 -19.88
CA ASP A 143 -1.30 -6.19 -18.62
C ASP A 143 -1.93 -7.24 -17.68
N THR A 144 -2.25 -8.41 -18.24
CA THR A 144 -2.68 -9.58 -17.48
C THR A 144 -1.63 -10.68 -17.51
N VAL A 145 -1.13 -11.04 -16.33
CA VAL A 145 -0.34 -12.26 -16.16
C VAL A 145 -1.30 -13.40 -15.85
N ALA A 146 -1.10 -14.55 -16.45
CA ALA A 146 -1.95 -15.71 -16.20
C ALA A 146 -1.13 -16.94 -15.82
N ILE A 147 -1.63 -17.67 -14.84
CA ILE A 147 -1.16 -18.99 -14.42
C ILE A 147 -2.27 -19.97 -14.72
N TYR A 148 -1.99 -20.96 -15.57
CA TYR A 148 -2.94 -22.01 -15.88
C TYR A 148 -2.42 -23.38 -15.45
N ARG A 149 -3.18 -24.05 -14.58
CA ARG A 149 -2.87 -25.40 -14.13
C ARG A 149 -3.68 -26.42 -14.91
N THR A 150 -3.00 -27.37 -15.53
CA THR A 150 -3.59 -28.46 -16.32
C THR A 150 -2.88 -29.77 -16.07
N GLU A 151 -3.60 -30.89 -16.18
CA GLU A 151 -3.01 -32.23 -16.18
C GLU A 151 -2.43 -32.57 -17.56
N HIS A 152 -3.11 -32.13 -18.61
CA HIS A 152 -2.77 -32.40 -20.00
C HIS A 152 -2.57 -31.08 -20.76
N PRO A 153 -1.33 -30.70 -21.08
CA PRO A 153 -1.06 -29.49 -21.85
C PRO A 153 -1.41 -29.72 -23.33
N THR A 154 -2.53 -29.15 -23.77
CA THR A 154 -2.93 -29.13 -25.19
C THR A 154 -2.09 -28.14 -25.99
N ASP A 155 -2.01 -28.34 -27.31
CA ASP A 155 -1.25 -27.45 -28.21
C ASP A 155 -1.80 -26.01 -28.21
N GLU A 156 -3.11 -25.85 -28.02
CA GLU A 156 -3.73 -24.55 -27.84
C GLU A 156 -3.19 -23.81 -26.62
N LEU A 157 -3.04 -24.49 -25.48
CA LEU A 157 -2.47 -23.90 -24.26
C LEU A 157 -1.01 -23.50 -24.47
N ARG A 158 -0.22 -24.32 -25.15
CA ARG A 158 1.17 -23.99 -25.52
C ARG A 158 1.25 -22.76 -26.43
N ASN A 159 0.28 -22.59 -27.34
CA ASN A 159 0.18 -21.40 -28.16
C ASN A 159 -0.21 -20.15 -27.33
N LEU A 160 -1.04 -20.31 -26.29
CA LEU A 160 -1.34 -19.23 -25.34
C LEU A 160 -0.11 -18.83 -24.52
N GLU A 161 0.70 -19.80 -24.08
CA GLU A 161 1.99 -19.57 -23.41
C GLU A 161 2.92 -18.75 -24.30
N ALA A 162 3.14 -19.17 -25.54
CA ALA A 162 4.02 -18.45 -26.46
C ALA A 162 3.51 -17.04 -26.81
N ARG A 163 2.19 -16.84 -26.89
CA ARG A 163 1.61 -15.59 -27.39
C ARG A 163 1.29 -14.55 -26.30
N TYR A 164 0.95 -14.99 -25.09
CA TYR A 164 0.56 -14.10 -23.96
C TYR A 164 1.49 -14.22 -22.75
N GLY A 165 2.51 -15.08 -22.79
CA GLY A 165 3.34 -15.36 -21.62
C GLY A 165 2.58 -16.08 -20.52
N LEU A 166 1.61 -16.94 -20.89
CA LEU A 166 0.86 -17.77 -19.94
C LEU A 166 1.80 -18.74 -19.23
N ILE A 167 1.86 -18.71 -17.90
CA ILE A 167 2.67 -19.65 -17.11
C ILE A 167 1.89 -20.95 -16.97
N LEU A 168 2.35 -22.00 -17.66
CA LEU A 168 1.76 -23.34 -17.56
C LEU A 168 2.32 -24.11 -16.36
N VAL A 169 1.41 -24.58 -15.50
CA VAL A 169 1.70 -25.49 -14.40
C VAL A 169 1.12 -26.85 -14.75
N VAL A 170 1.97 -27.77 -15.20
CA VAL A 170 1.58 -29.12 -15.58
C VAL A 170 1.67 -30.04 -14.37
N GLY A 171 0.57 -30.74 -14.04
CA GLY A 171 0.56 -31.77 -13.00
C GLY A 171 -0.84 -32.07 -12.46
N HIS A 172 -1.01 -33.25 -11.88
CA HIS A 172 -2.24 -33.70 -11.21
C HIS A 172 -2.58 -32.84 -9.98
N GLU A 173 -3.83 -32.90 -9.51
CA GLU A 173 -4.32 -31.97 -8.47
C GLU A 173 -3.51 -32.14 -7.17
N HIS A 174 -3.03 -33.36 -6.94
CA HIS A 174 -2.25 -33.74 -5.79
C HIS A 174 -0.75 -33.85 -6.07
N ASP A 175 -0.28 -33.45 -7.25
CA ASP A 175 1.13 -33.47 -7.59
C ASP A 175 1.90 -32.45 -6.71
N PRO A 176 2.91 -32.90 -5.93
CA PRO A 176 3.70 -32.01 -5.08
C PRO A 176 4.37 -30.87 -5.86
N ARG A 177 4.78 -31.10 -7.11
CA ARG A 177 5.45 -30.06 -7.93
C ARG A 177 4.49 -28.96 -8.36
N ALA A 178 3.28 -29.32 -8.76
CA ALA A 178 2.24 -28.36 -9.12
C ALA A 178 1.77 -27.57 -7.89
N LYS A 179 1.63 -28.26 -6.74
CA LYS A 179 1.29 -27.62 -5.45
C LYS A 179 2.38 -26.64 -4.99
N GLU A 180 3.66 -26.98 -5.14
CA GLU A 180 4.75 -26.09 -4.75
C GLU A 180 4.74 -24.78 -5.56
N ARG A 181 4.56 -24.86 -6.89
CA ARG A 181 4.47 -23.66 -7.76
C ARG A 181 3.24 -22.79 -7.45
N LEU A 182 2.13 -23.39 -7.03
CA LEU A 182 0.92 -22.68 -6.63
C LEU A 182 0.88 -22.28 -5.13
N SER A 183 1.92 -22.65 -4.37
CA SER A 183 2.05 -22.23 -2.97
C SER A 183 2.40 -20.75 -2.87
N ALA A 184 2.29 -20.18 -1.67
CA ALA A 184 2.70 -18.79 -1.41
C ALA A 184 4.12 -18.50 -1.92
N SER A 185 5.08 -19.37 -1.58
CA SER A 185 6.48 -19.23 -2.00
C SER A 185 6.66 -19.36 -3.51
N GLY A 186 5.94 -20.29 -4.15
CA GLY A 186 5.99 -20.48 -5.60
C GLY A 186 5.44 -19.27 -6.36
N LEU A 187 4.26 -18.80 -5.95
CA LEU A 187 3.61 -17.63 -6.54
C LEU A 187 4.44 -16.36 -6.41
N SER A 188 5.05 -16.13 -5.24
CA SER A 188 5.94 -14.98 -5.03
C SER A 188 7.23 -15.04 -5.85
N ARG A 189 7.67 -16.24 -6.25
CA ARG A 189 8.88 -16.43 -7.08
C ARG A 189 8.60 -16.22 -8.56
N GLU A 190 7.46 -16.72 -9.03
CA GLU A 190 7.01 -16.56 -10.42
C GLU A 190 6.55 -15.13 -10.71
N ILE A 191 5.87 -14.50 -9.74
CA ILE A 191 5.27 -13.17 -9.88
C ILE A 191 5.61 -12.33 -8.65
N PRO A 192 6.76 -11.62 -8.66
CA PRO A 192 7.23 -10.86 -7.49
C PRO A 192 6.33 -9.66 -7.15
N ASP A 193 5.53 -9.17 -8.11
CA ASP A 193 4.60 -8.05 -7.96
C ASP A 193 3.15 -8.50 -7.68
N ILE A 194 2.93 -9.75 -7.25
CA ILE A 194 1.60 -10.32 -7.00
C ILE A 194 0.74 -9.50 -6.00
N GLY A 195 1.37 -8.87 -5.01
CA GLY A 195 0.67 -8.02 -4.03
C GLY A 195 0.17 -6.67 -4.56
N GLN A 196 0.54 -6.31 -5.80
CA GLN A 196 0.11 -5.07 -6.45
C GLN A 196 -0.93 -5.32 -7.56
N ARG A 197 -1.32 -6.57 -7.80
CA ARG A 197 -2.22 -6.98 -8.90
C ARG A 197 -3.56 -7.47 -8.37
N ASN A 198 -4.62 -7.23 -9.13
CA ASN A 198 -5.93 -7.81 -8.84
C ASN A 198 -5.94 -9.29 -9.21
N VAL A 199 -6.20 -10.18 -8.24
CA VAL A 199 -6.12 -11.63 -8.46
C VAL A 199 -7.50 -12.20 -8.74
N VAL A 200 -7.68 -12.75 -9.94
CA VAL A 200 -8.88 -13.46 -10.35
C VAL A 200 -8.61 -14.95 -10.27
N VAL A 201 -9.32 -15.66 -9.38
CA VAL A 201 -9.20 -17.12 -9.26
C VAL A 201 -10.42 -17.78 -9.90
N ALA A 202 -10.17 -18.69 -10.84
CA ALA A 202 -11.21 -19.44 -11.53
C ALA A 202 -10.92 -20.95 -11.50
N GLY A 203 -11.93 -21.74 -11.16
CA GLY A 203 -11.81 -23.19 -11.08
C GLY A 203 -12.72 -23.81 -10.03
N PRO A 204 -12.52 -25.12 -9.75
CA PRO A 204 -13.28 -25.87 -8.76
C PRO A 204 -13.20 -25.27 -7.35
N ARG A 205 -14.17 -25.58 -6.49
CA ARG A 205 -14.25 -25.03 -5.12
C ARG A 205 -13.01 -25.38 -4.28
N GLN A 206 -12.44 -26.58 -4.47
CA GLN A 206 -11.25 -27.04 -3.75
C GLN A 206 -10.02 -26.23 -4.14
N PHE A 207 -9.80 -26.06 -5.46
CA PHE A 207 -8.76 -25.22 -6.01
C PHE A 207 -8.84 -23.76 -5.52
N LYS A 208 -10.03 -23.16 -5.56
CA LYS A 208 -10.24 -21.79 -5.06
C LYS A 208 -9.88 -21.64 -3.58
N ARG A 209 -10.26 -22.62 -2.74
CA ARG A 209 -9.88 -22.62 -1.31
C ARG A 209 -8.37 -22.75 -1.12
N TYR A 210 -7.72 -23.61 -1.89
CA TYR A 210 -6.27 -23.81 -1.83
C TYR A 210 -5.51 -22.54 -2.22
N VAL A 211 -5.82 -21.97 -3.38
CA VAL A 211 -5.17 -20.74 -3.88
C VAL A 211 -5.49 -19.56 -2.95
N SER A 212 -6.74 -19.40 -2.50
CA SER A 212 -7.09 -18.35 -1.53
C SER A 212 -6.31 -18.48 -0.22
N GLY A 213 -6.05 -19.70 0.24
CA GLY A 213 -5.20 -19.96 1.40
C GLY A 213 -3.74 -19.55 1.16
N ALA A 214 -3.20 -19.83 -0.03
CA ALA A 214 -1.86 -19.40 -0.42
C ALA A 214 -1.76 -17.86 -0.53
N LEU A 215 -2.73 -17.20 -1.16
CA LEU A 215 -2.78 -15.74 -1.30
C LEU A 215 -2.93 -15.04 0.06
N SER A 216 -3.69 -15.63 0.99
CA SER A 216 -3.83 -15.10 2.35
C SER A 216 -2.49 -15.15 3.11
N ARG A 217 -1.64 -16.15 2.86
CA ARG A 217 -0.29 -16.23 3.47
C ARG A 217 0.68 -15.21 2.87
N LEU A 218 0.43 -14.75 1.65
CA LEU A 218 1.15 -13.64 1.02
C LEU A 218 0.65 -12.26 1.46
N ALA A 219 -0.23 -12.20 2.48
CA ALA A 219 -0.85 -10.98 2.97
C ALA A 219 -1.60 -10.18 1.90
N ILE A 220 -2.13 -10.85 0.87
CA ILE A 220 -2.92 -10.19 -0.18
C ILE A 220 -4.32 -9.86 0.38
N PRO A 221 -4.78 -8.60 0.29
CA PRO A 221 -6.09 -8.19 0.78
C PRO A 221 -7.23 -8.95 0.11
N LYS A 222 -8.25 -9.33 0.89
CA LYS A 222 -9.44 -10.03 0.35
C LYS A 222 -10.19 -9.22 -0.72
N SER A 223 -10.12 -7.88 -0.66
CA SER A 223 -10.69 -6.98 -1.66
C SER A 223 -10.05 -7.14 -3.05
N GLN A 224 -8.79 -7.58 -3.13
CA GLN A 224 -8.09 -7.83 -4.38
C GLN A 224 -8.41 -9.20 -4.98
N ILE A 225 -8.94 -10.13 -4.19
CA ILE A 225 -9.16 -11.54 -4.58
C ILE A 225 -10.60 -11.72 -5.09
N HIS A 226 -10.71 -11.88 -6.41
CA HIS A 226 -11.99 -12.09 -7.09
C HIS A 226 -12.14 -13.56 -7.47
N CYS A 227 -12.89 -14.31 -6.65
CA CYS A 227 -13.25 -15.69 -6.97
C CYS A 227 -14.47 -15.70 -7.90
N LYS A 228 -14.31 -16.10 -9.17
CA LYS A 228 -15.48 -16.39 -10.00
C LYS A 228 -15.99 -17.81 -9.72
N SER A 229 -17.29 -17.97 -9.51
CA SER A 229 -17.92 -19.29 -9.69
C SER A 229 -18.20 -19.47 -11.17
N ARG A 230 -18.02 -20.71 -11.63
CA ARG A 230 -18.69 -21.17 -12.83
C ARG A 230 -20.19 -21.23 -12.56
#